data_AF-A0A8J3X415-F1
#
_entry.id   AF-A0A8J3X415-F1
#
_cell.length_a   1.000
_cell.length_b   1.000
_cell.length_c   1.000
_cell.angle_alpha   90.00
_cell.angle_beta   90.00
_cell.angle_gamma   90.00
#
_symmetry.space_group_name_H-M   'P 1'
#
loop_
_entity.id
_entity.type
_entity.pdbx_description
1 polymer ?
#
loop_
_entity_poly.entity_id
_entity_poly.type
_entity_poly.pdbx_seq_one_letter_code
_entity_poly.pdbx_strand_id
1 'polypeptide(L)'
;MRIAELSRRTGVPIPTIKYYLREGLVPAGERTGPNQAQYGEAHVKRLKLARALVEVGGLSIASAREALRLMFSAGLSELDTIGKAQYAMTPAREYMEDEAWDEAVAEVDELIAKRGWRVKPANPARRTLADALATLRRLDQDDYFELLDSYAETAERLAADEIETVTRRGDVDSVAEAVVVWTAVGDTVLASLRRLAQEDKSTRLLEGS
;
A
#
# COMPACT_ATOMS: atom_id res chain seq x y z
N MET A 1 11.78 -23.53 14.91
CA MET A 1 11.74 -22.70 16.14
C MET A 1 10.36 -22.79 16.82
N ARG A 2 10.30 -22.61 18.15
CA ARG A 2 9.02 -22.54 18.90
C ARG A 2 8.42 -21.12 18.87
N ILE A 3 7.14 -20.97 19.22
CA ILE A 3 6.42 -19.67 19.15
C ILE A 3 7.08 -18.56 20.00
N ALA A 4 7.66 -18.90 21.15
CA ALA A 4 8.35 -17.92 22.00
C ALA A 4 9.63 -17.38 21.35
N GLU A 5 10.35 -18.23 20.63
CA GLU A 5 11.53 -17.82 19.85
C GLU A 5 11.12 -17.02 18.62
N LEU A 6 10.04 -17.44 17.95
CA LEU A 6 9.46 -16.70 16.81
C LEU A 6 9.11 -15.27 17.22
N SER A 7 8.41 -15.09 18.35
CA SER A 7 8.07 -13.78 18.92
C SER A 7 9.31 -12.91 19.14
N ARG A 8 10.37 -13.45 19.77
CA ARG A 8 11.62 -12.70 19.99
C ARG A 8 12.29 -12.28 18.68
N ARG A 9 12.30 -13.16 17.68
CA ARG A 9 12.97 -12.89 16.38
C ARG A 9 12.21 -11.93 15.49
N THR A 10 10.88 -11.89 15.59
CA THR A 10 10.03 -10.99 14.80
C THR A 10 9.72 -9.69 15.52
N GLY A 11 9.84 -9.66 16.85
CA GLY A 11 9.35 -8.57 17.69
C GLY A 11 7.81 -8.53 17.79
N VAL A 12 7.11 -9.54 17.26
CA VAL A 12 5.65 -9.61 17.26
C VAL A 12 5.18 -10.36 18.50
N PRO A 13 4.33 -9.76 19.36
CA PRO A 13 3.82 -10.43 20.55
C PRO A 13 3.10 -11.74 20.24
N ILE A 14 3.22 -12.74 21.12
CA ILE A 14 2.58 -14.06 20.93
C ILE A 14 1.06 -13.97 20.67
N PRO A 15 0.27 -13.11 21.36
CA PRO A 15 -1.14 -12.94 21.05
C PRO A 15 -1.37 -12.47 19.61
N THR A 16 -0.57 -11.52 19.12
CA THR A 16 -0.62 -11.03 17.73
C THR A 16 -0.21 -12.09 16.72
N ILE A 17 0.81 -12.91 17.03
CA ILE A 17 1.16 -14.06 16.18
C ILE A 17 -0.02 -15.02 16.08
N LYS A 18 -0.66 -15.38 17.20
CA LYS A 18 -1.84 -16.25 17.20
C LYS A 18 -3.01 -15.63 16.43
N TYR A 19 -3.17 -14.31 16.53
CA TYR A 19 -4.17 -13.58 15.76
C TYR A 19 -3.91 -13.68 14.26
N TYR A 20 -2.70 -13.33 13.79
CA TYR A 20 -2.34 -13.43 12.38
C TYR A 20 -2.41 -14.85 11.81
N LEU A 21 -2.10 -15.87 12.62
CA LEU A 21 -2.32 -17.28 12.24
C LEU A 21 -3.80 -17.59 12.04
N ARG A 22 -4.68 -17.12 12.95
CA ARG A 22 -6.13 -17.32 12.86
C ARG A 22 -6.75 -16.60 11.66
N GLU A 23 -6.33 -15.37 11.41
CA GLU A 23 -6.83 -14.57 10.29
C GLU A 23 -6.27 -15.00 8.93
N GLY A 24 -5.24 -15.86 8.93
CA GLY A 24 -4.63 -16.43 7.71
C GLY A 24 -3.56 -15.55 7.07
N LEU A 25 -3.04 -14.55 7.78
CA LEU A 25 -1.91 -13.73 7.30
C LEU A 25 -0.63 -14.54 7.26
N VAL A 26 -0.49 -15.53 8.14
CA VAL A 26 0.68 -16.41 8.25
C VAL A 26 0.20 -17.87 8.26
N PRO A 27 0.83 -18.78 7.50
CA PRO A 27 0.51 -20.20 7.54
C PRO A 27 0.65 -20.79 8.95
N ALA A 28 -0.10 -21.85 9.24
CA ALA A 28 0.06 -22.62 10.46
C ALA A 28 1.47 -23.23 10.51
N GLY A 29 2.07 -23.26 11.70
CA GLY A 29 3.32 -23.98 11.93
C GLY A 29 3.13 -25.49 11.82
N GLU A 30 4.22 -26.20 11.56
CA GLU A 30 4.24 -27.66 11.47
C GLU A 30 3.92 -28.26 12.83
N ARG A 31 2.83 -29.05 12.92
CA ARG A 31 2.42 -29.67 14.18
C ARG A 31 3.43 -30.74 14.59
N THR A 32 3.98 -30.62 15.79
CA THR A 32 4.91 -31.61 16.37
C THR A 32 4.38 -32.26 17.64
N GLY A 33 3.14 -31.96 18.02
CA GLY A 33 2.42 -32.57 19.14
C GLY A 33 1.06 -31.89 19.36
N PRO A 34 0.26 -32.36 20.35
CA PRO A 34 -1.08 -31.84 20.61
C PRO A 34 -1.13 -30.32 20.81
N ASN A 35 -0.13 -29.76 21.49
CA ASN A 35 0.01 -28.32 21.80
C ASN A 35 1.36 -27.74 21.33
N GLN A 36 2.01 -28.36 20.34
CA GLN A 36 3.31 -27.91 19.85
C GLN A 36 3.33 -27.76 18.34
N ALA A 37 3.88 -26.64 17.89
CA ALA A 37 4.14 -26.37 16.49
C ALA A 37 5.56 -25.82 16.32
N GLN A 38 6.19 -26.17 15.21
CA GLN A 38 7.45 -25.63 14.75
C GLN A 38 7.24 -24.61 13.63
N TYR A 39 8.02 -23.54 13.68
CA TYR A 39 8.02 -22.46 12.72
C TYR A 39 9.41 -22.32 12.07
N GLY A 40 9.44 -21.97 10.79
CA GLY A 40 10.67 -21.78 10.01
C GLY A 40 10.95 -20.31 9.67
N GLU A 41 12.03 -20.04 8.94
CA GLU A 41 12.41 -18.69 8.47
C GLU A 41 11.32 -18.02 7.63
N ALA A 42 10.59 -18.80 6.83
CA ALA A 42 9.45 -18.30 6.05
C ALA A 42 8.38 -17.65 6.96
N HIS A 43 8.17 -18.18 8.18
CA HIS A 43 7.24 -17.58 9.14
C HIS A 43 7.78 -16.27 9.71
N VAL A 44 9.09 -16.18 9.97
CA VAL A 44 9.74 -14.94 10.44
C VAL A 44 9.56 -13.84 9.39
N LYS A 45 9.89 -14.14 8.13
CA LYS A 45 9.75 -13.21 7.00
C LYS A 45 8.30 -12.74 6.86
N ARG A 46 7.35 -13.69 6.81
CA ARG A 46 5.94 -13.38 6.62
C ARG A 46 5.32 -12.61 7.79
N LEU A 47 5.74 -12.86 9.03
CA LEU A 47 5.30 -12.08 10.20
C LEU A 47 5.78 -10.63 10.15
N LYS A 48 7.04 -10.39 9.74
CA LYS A 48 7.56 -9.03 9.60
C LYS A 48 6.79 -8.26 8.53
N LEU A 49 6.47 -8.90 7.41
CA LEU A 49 5.67 -8.31 6.34
C LEU A 49 4.23 -8.05 6.78
N ALA A 50 3.57 -9.03 7.40
CA ALA A 50 2.23 -8.86 7.95
C ALA A 50 2.15 -7.66 8.91
N ARG A 51 3.13 -7.54 9.81
CA ARG A 51 3.24 -6.43 10.73
C ARG A 51 3.42 -5.09 9.99
N ALA A 52 4.34 -5.02 9.04
CA ALA A 52 4.59 -3.79 8.27
C ALA A 52 3.34 -3.31 7.53
N LEU A 53 2.62 -4.23 6.87
CA LEU A 53 1.41 -3.92 6.11
C LEU A 53 0.27 -3.44 7.01
N VAL A 54 0.06 -4.08 8.16
CA VAL A 54 -1.07 -3.78 9.05
C VAL A 54 -0.77 -2.62 9.99
N GLU A 55 0.34 -2.66 10.72
CA GLU A 55 0.62 -1.69 11.79
C GLU A 55 1.16 -0.36 11.25
N VAL A 56 1.98 -0.40 10.20
CA VAL A 56 2.60 0.80 9.62
C VAL A 56 1.82 1.25 8.39
N GLY A 57 1.54 0.33 7.46
CA GLY A 57 0.80 0.64 6.24
C GLY A 57 -0.70 0.83 6.43
N GLY A 58 -1.22 0.59 7.64
CA GLY A 58 -2.64 0.81 7.97
C GLY A 58 -3.61 -0.08 7.20
N LEU A 59 -3.13 -1.14 6.55
CA LEU A 59 -3.99 -2.02 5.75
C LEU A 59 -4.92 -2.83 6.66
N SER A 60 -6.14 -3.04 6.16
CA SER A 60 -7.05 -4.01 6.77
C SER A 60 -6.42 -5.41 6.75
N ILE A 61 -6.81 -6.24 7.71
CA ILE A 61 -6.42 -7.66 7.79
C ILE A 61 -6.75 -8.39 6.49
N ALA A 62 -7.90 -8.09 5.87
CA ALA A 62 -8.32 -8.70 4.62
C ALA A 62 -7.39 -8.30 3.46
N SER A 63 -7.09 -7.01 3.31
CA SER A 63 -6.18 -6.49 2.26
C SER A 63 -4.76 -7.01 2.44
N ALA A 64 -4.23 -6.97 3.67
CA ALA A 64 -2.90 -7.48 3.97
C ALA A 64 -2.79 -8.99 3.71
N ARG A 65 -3.81 -9.77 4.06
CA ARG A 65 -3.86 -11.22 3.76
C ARG A 65 -3.81 -11.49 2.26
N GLU A 66 -4.61 -10.77 1.47
CA GLU A 66 -4.66 -10.98 0.03
C GLU A 66 -3.36 -10.58 -0.67
N ALA A 67 -2.78 -9.45 -0.28
CA ALA A 67 -1.45 -9.03 -0.76
C ALA A 67 -0.37 -10.08 -0.45
N LEU A 68 -0.31 -10.58 0.80
CA LEU A 68 0.62 -11.65 1.18
C LEU A 68 0.33 -12.96 0.44
N ARG A 69 -0.94 -13.29 0.17
CA ARG A 69 -1.30 -14.51 -0.59
C ARG A 69 -0.77 -14.44 -2.01
N LEU A 70 -0.97 -13.31 -2.70
CA LEU A 70 -0.51 -13.09 -4.07
C LEU A 70 1.01 -13.08 -4.16
N MET A 71 1.68 -12.37 -3.24
CA MET A 71 3.14 -12.27 -3.21
C MET A 71 3.85 -13.62 -3.01
N PHE A 72 3.24 -14.54 -2.27
CA PHE A 72 3.80 -15.87 -2.03
C PHE A 72 3.14 -16.97 -2.90
N SER A 73 2.36 -16.60 -3.92
CA SER A 73 1.73 -17.58 -4.83
C SER A 73 2.68 -18.01 -5.94
N ALA A 74 2.89 -19.32 -6.09
CA ALA A 74 3.70 -19.86 -7.17
C ALA A 74 2.97 -19.77 -8.52
N GLY A 75 3.70 -19.46 -9.61
CA GLY A 75 3.21 -19.57 -10.99
C GLY A 75 2.55 -18.32 -11.59
N LEU A 76 2.60 -17.16 -10.93
CA LEU A 76 2.25 -15.88 -11.55
C LEU A 76 3.47 -15.21 -12.17
N SER A 77 3.28 -14.53 -13.30
CA SER A 77 4.30 -13.61 -13.83
C SER A 77 4.53 -12.47 -12.84
N GLU A 78 5.73 -11.91 -12.80
CA GLU A 78 6.11 -11.06 -11.67
C GLU A 78 5.45 -9.68 -11.75
N LEU A 79 5.21 -9.20 -12.97
CA LEU A 79 4.38 -8.03 -13.24
C LEU A 79 2.91 -8.24 -12.84
N ASP A 80 2.37 -9.46 -12.99
CA ASP A 80 1.01 -9.76 -12.54
C ASP A 80 0.93 -9.83 -11.02
N THR A 81 1.94 -10.37 -10.35
CA THR A 81 2.01 -10.40 -8.88
C THR A 81 2.05 -9.00 -8.30
N ILE A 82 2.90 -8.12 -8.84
CA ILE A 82 3.00 -6.72 -8.40
C ILE A 82 1.66 -6.00 -8.60
N GLY A 83 1.09 -6.06 -9.81
CA GLY A 83 -0.17 -5.38 -10.11
C GLY A 83 -1.32 -5.88 -9.24
N LYS A 84 -1.48 -7.20 -9.09
CA LYS A 84 -2.56 -7.77 -8.26
C LYS A 84 -2.37 -7.45 -6.77
N ALA A 85 -1.13 -7.47 -6.27
CA ALA A 85 -0.86 -7.13 -4.87
C ALA A 85 -1.15 -5.65 -4.60
N GLN A 86 -0.74 -4.74 -5.50
CA GLN A 86 -1.10 -3.33 -5.42
C GLN A 86 -2.62 -3.14 -5.41
N TYR A 87 -3.35 -3.86 -6.27
CA TYR A 87 -4.80 -3.76 -6.31
C TYR A 87 -5.46 -4.30 -5.03
N ALA A 88 -4.93 -5.38 -4.46
CA ALA A 88 -5.44 -5.97 -3.22
C ALA A 88 -5.23 -5.07 -1.99
N MET A 89 -4.23 -4.18 -2.04
CA MET A 89 -3.98 -3.19 -0.99
C MET A 89 -4.92 -1.98 -1.08
N THR A 90 -5.49 -1.70 -2.26
CA THR A 90 -6.51 -0.67 -2.38
C THR A 90 -7.81 -1.11 -1.69
N PRO A 91 -8.33 -0.35 -0.71
CA PRO A 91 -9.56 -0.71 -0.03
C PRO A 91 -10.72 -0.84 -1.02
N ALA A 92 -11.55 -1.87 -0.86
CA ALA A 92 -12.86 -1.88 -1.48
C ALA A 92 -13.70 -0.77 -0.84
N ARG A 93 -14.14 0.20 -1.63
CA ARG A 93 -14.99 1.30 -1.21
C ARG A 93 -16.33 1.21 -1.91
N GLU A 94 -17.40 1.57 -1.20
CA GLU A 94 -18.67 1.90 -1.83
C GLU A 94 -18.56 3.34 -2.32
N TYR A 95 -18.86 3.54 -3.59
CA TYR A 95 -18.81 4.85 -4.23
C TYR A 95 -20.23 5.41 -4.30
N MET A 96 -20.38 6.70 -4.06
CA MET A 96 -21.63 7.40 -4.36
C MET A 96 -21.60 7.78 -5.84
N GLU A 97 -22.36 7.07 -6.66
CA GLU A 97 -22.51 7.31 -8.10
C GLU A 97 -23.53 8.44 -8.33
N ASP A 98 -23.05 9.68 -8.19
CA ASP A 98 -23.78 10.91 -8.48
C ASP A 98 -23.06 11.74 -9.56
N GLU A 99 -23.58 12.93 -9.88
CA GLU A 99 -23.00 13.81 -10.90
C GLU A 99 -21.53 14.17 -10.59
N ALA A 100 -21.19 14.43 -9.32
CA ALA A 100 -19.83 14.72 -8.91
C ALA A 100 -18.87 13.55 -9.14
N TRP A 101 -19.35 12.31 -9.02
CA TRP A 101 -18.58 11.12 -9.35
C TRP A 101 -18.31 10.99 -10.85
N ASP A 102 -19.33 11.18 -11.69
CA ASP A 102 -19.18 11.07 -13.15
C ASP A 102 -18.18 12.10 -13.69
N GLU A 103 -18.24 13.34 -13.20
CA GLU A 103 -17.28 14.40 -13.51
C GLU A 103 -15.86 14.04 -13.05
N ALA A 104 -15.72 13.58 -11.80
CA ALA A 104 -14.42 13.19 -11.26
C ALA A 104 -13.77 12.02 -12.02
N VAL A 105 -14.57 11.06 -12.50
CA VAL A 105 -14.07 9.98 -13.37
C VAL A 105 -13.53 10.54 -14.68
N ALA A 106 -14.26 11.45 -15.32
CA ALA A 106 -13.82 12.09 -16.56
C ALA A 106 -12.51 12.87 -16.37
N GLU A 107 -12.37 13.61 -15.26
CA GLU A 107 -11.16 14.36 -14.92
C GLU A 107 -9.95 13.45 -14.68
N VAL A 108 -10.14 12.31 -14.01
CA VAL A 108 -9.07 11.32 -13.83
C VAL A 108 -8.62 10.74 -15.17
N ASP A 109 -9.57 10.41 -16.05
CA ASP A 109 -9.26 9.88 -17.37
C ASP A 109 -8.54 10.93 -18.25
N GLU A 110 -8.95 12.20 -18.18
CA GLU A 110 -8.27 13.31 -18.85
C GLU A 110 -6.85 13.51 -18.31
N LEU A 111 -6.66 13.51 -16.99
CA LEU A 111 -5.34 13.61 -16.36
C LEU A 111 -4.41 12.49 -16.85
N ILE A 112 -4.89 11.25 -16.83
CA ILE A 112 -4.12 10.08 -17.30
C ILE A 112 -3.74 10.24 -18.78
N ALA A 113 -4.68 10.68 -19.62
CA ALA A 113 -4.44 10.91 -21.04
C ALA A 113 -3.44 12.05 -21.29
N LYS A 114 -3.62 13.20 -20.63
CA LYS A 114 -2.74 14.38 -20.70
C LYS A 114 -1.30 14.06 -20.30
N ARG A 115 -1.12 13.21 -19.30
CA ARG A 115 0.20 12.74 -18.83
C ARG A 115 0.80 11.61 -19.66
N GLY A 116 0.03 11.02 -20.57
CA GLY A 116 0.46 9.85 -21.36
C GLY A 116 0.66 8.59 -20.52
N TRP A 117 0.05 8.51 -19.34
CA TRP A 117 0.21 7.37 -18.44
C TRP A 117 -0.49 6.13 -18.98
N ARG A 118 0.22 4.99 -18.98
CA ARG A 118 -0.30 3.71 -19.44
C ARG A 118 -0.87 2.90 -18.28
N VAL A 119 -2.03 3.32 -17.79
CA VAL A 119 -2.72 2.67 -16.65
C VAL A 119 -3.85 1.77 -17.15
N LYS A 120 -3.94 0.53 -16.66
CA LYS A 120 -5.04 -0.40 -17.01
C LYS A 120 -6.41 0.21 -16.63
N PRO A 121 -7.49 0.02 -17.42
CA PRO A 121 -8.83 0.53 -17.07
C PRO A 121 -9.36 -0.02 -15.74
N ALA A 122 -9.02 -1.27 -15.41
CA ALA A 122 -9.43 -1.91 -14.16
C ALA A 122 -8.54 -1.55 -12.94
N ASN A 123 -7.61 -0.59 -13.06
CA ASN A 123 -6.78 -0.21 -11.93
C ASN A 123 -7.63 0.52 -10.87
N PRO A 124 -7.73 -0.01 -9.63
CA PRO A 124 -8.57 0.57 -8.58
C PRO A 124 -8.13 1.98 -8.15
N ALA A 125 -6.88 2.39 -8.43
CA ALA A 125 -6.41 3.74 -8.18
C ALA A 125 -7.20 4.80 -8.97
N ARG A 126 -7.73 4.46 -10.16
CA ARG A 126 -8.58 5.37 -10.96
C ARG A 126 -9.83 5.77 -10.16
N ARG A 127 -10.54 4.76 -9.64
CA ARG A 127 -11.75 4.95 -8.83
C ARG A 127 -11.46 5.60 -7.49
N THR A 128 -10.32 5.27 -6.88
CA THR A 128 -9.90 5.88 -5.60
C THR A 128 -9.62 7.37 -5.74
N LEU A 129 -8.98 7.78 -6.84
CA LEU A 129 -8.74 9.21 -7.11
C LEU A 129 -10.05 9.92 -7.45
N ALA A 130 -10.91 9.32 -8.28
CA ALA A 130 -12.22 9.89 -8.61
C ALA A 130 -13.09 10.09 -7.35
N ASP A 131 -13.09 9.12 -6.43
CA ASP A 131 -13.80 9.21 -5.14
C ASP A 131 -13.32 10.40 -4.30
N ALA A 132 -12.00 10.60 -4.23
CA ALA A 132 -11.41 11.71 -3.51
C ALA A 132 -11.76 13.06 -4.14
N LEU A 133 -11.71 13.16 -5.47
CA LEU A 133 -12.05 14.38 -6.20
C LEU A 133 -13.54 14.71 -6.10
N ALA A 134 -14.41 13.72 -6.30
CA ALA A 134 -15.85 13.89 -6.10
C ALA A 134 -16.18 14.34 -4.66
N THR A 135 -15.47 13.81 -3.67
CA THR A 135 -15.62 14.24 -2.27
C THR A 135 -15.18 15.69 -2.06
N LEU A 136 -14.04 16.11 -2.61
CA LEU A 136 -13.58 17.49 -2.53
C LEU A 136 -14.57 18.45 -3.19
N ARG A 137 -15.11 18.07 -4.36
CA ARG A 137 -16.15 18.84 -5.06
C ARG A 137 -17.42 18.99 -4.23
N ARG A 138 -17.92 17.91 -3.63
CA ARG A 138 -19.09 17.97 -2.74
C ARG A 138 -18.87 18.85 -1.49
N LEU A 139 -17.62 19.14 -1.15
CA LEU A 139 -17.24 20.01 -0.03
C LEU A 139 -16.87 21.43 -0.50
N ASP A 140 -17.15 21.77 -1.76
CA ASP A 140 -16.82 23.07 -2.37
C ASP A 140 -15.31 23.40 -2.26
N GLN A 141 -14.44 22.38 -2.42
CA GLN A 141 -12.97 22.50 -2.40
C GLN A 141 -12.37 22.35 -3.81
N ASP A 142 -13.00 22.95 -4.81
CA ASP A 142 -12.60 22.83 -6.22
C ASP A 142 -11.24 23.52 -6.52
N ASP A 143 -10.79 24.43 -5.66
CA ASP A 143 -9.46 25.04 -5.73
C ASP A 143 -8.34 24.01 -5.57
N TYR A 144 -8.61 22.87 -4.90
CA TYR A 144 -7.65 21.76 -4.80
C TYR A 144 -7.26 21.20 -6.17
N PHE A 145 -8.13 21.32 -7.17
CA PHE A 145 -7.92 20.76 -8.50
C PHE A 145 -6.80 21.48 -9.24
N GLU A 146 -6.53 22.74 -8.92
CA GLU A 146 -5.39 23.49 -9.45
C GLU A 146 -4.05 22.85 -9.07
N LEU A 147 -4.01 22.10 -7.98
CA LEU A 147 -2.80 21.41 -7.53
C LEU A 147 -2.59 20.06 -8.24
N LEU A 148 -3.60 19.50 -8.91
CA LEU A 148 -3.52 18.15 -9.48
C LEU A 148 -2.36 17.96 -10.44
N ASP A 149 -2.07 18.97 -11.25
CA ASP A 149 -0.93 18.91 -12.17
C ASP A 149 0.41 18.85 -11.43
N SER A 150 0.54 19.58 -10.32
CA SER A 150 1.75 19.54 -9.48
C SER A 150 1.88 18.23 -8.71
N TYR A 151 0.77 17.68 -8.22
CA TYR A 151 0.74 16.38 -7.57
C TYR A 151 1.13 15.26 -8.55
N ALA A 152 0.59 15.30 -9.77
CA ALA A 152 0.91 14.32 -10.81
C ALA A 152 2.40 14.36 -11.19
N GLU A 153 2.99 15.54 -11.40
CA GLU A 153 4.43 15.67 -11.69
C GLU A 153 5.30 15.15 -10.53
N THR A 154 4.91 15.45 -9.29
CA THR A 154 5.64 14.97 -8.11
C THR A 154 5.55 13.44 -8.00
N ALA A 155 4.37 12.88 -8.26
CA ALA A 155 4.16 11.43 -8.27
C ALA A 155 4.97 10.74 -9.37
N GLU A 156 5.11 11.34 -10.55
CA GLU A 156 5.93 10.81 -11.64
C GLU A 156 7.41 10.71 -11.24
N ARG A 157 7.95 11.77 -10.65
CA ARG A 157 9.35 11.81 -10.19
C ARG A 157 9.58 10.75 -9.11
N LEU A 158 8.69 10.67 -8.12
CA LEU A 158 8.79 9.68 -7.06
C LEU A 158 8.71 8.25 -7.61
N ALA A 159 7.74 7.97 -8.48
CA ALA A 159 7.58 6.65 -9.09
C ALA A 159 8.81 6.25 -9.91
N ALA A 160 9.43 7.18 -10.64
CA ALA A 160 10.67 6.91 -11.37
C ALA A 160 11.82 6.51 -10.44
N ASP A 161 12.03 7.27 -9.35
CA ASP A 161 13.07 7.01 -8.37
C ASP A 161 12.85 5.66 -7.64
N GLU A 162 11.60 5.35 -7.30
CA GLU A 162 11.22 4.08 -6.66
C GLU A 162 11.47 2.90 -7.59
N ILE A 163 11.02 2.96 -8.84
CA ILE A 163 11.22 1.89 -9.82
C ILE A 163 12.71 1.68 -10.11
N GLU A 164 13.49 2.76 -10.25
CA GLU A 164 14.95 2.65 -10.43
C GLU A 164 15.60 1.98 -9.21
N THR A 165 15.19 2.35 -7.99
CA THR A 165 15.75 1.76 -6.77
C THR A 165 15.36 0.29 -6.62
N VAL A 166 14.13 -0.07 -6.97
CA VAL A 166 13.65 -1.45 -6.87
C VAL A 166 14.33 -2.36 -7.89
N THR A 167 14.52 -1.88 -9.13
CA THR A 167 15.13 -2.66 -10.22
C THR A 167 16.61 -2.93 -10.01
N ARG A 168 17.29 -2.17 -9.14
CA ARG A 168 18.66 -2.47 -8.69
C ARG A 168 18.73 -3.69 -7.75
N ARG A 169 17.60 -4.20 -7.25
CA ARG A 169 17.59 -5.43 -6.43
C ARG A 169 17.85 -6.64 -7.34
N GLY A 170 18.76 -7.51 -6.92
CA GLY A 170 19.30 -8.57 -7.77
C GLY A 170 18.38 -9.78 -8.00
N ASP A 171 17.34 -9.97 -7.19
CA ASP A 171 16.39 -11.07 -7.35
C ASP A 171 14.94 -10.58 -7.34
N VAL A 172 14.11 -11.32 -8.06
CA VAL A 172 12.74 -10.93 -8.41
C VAL A 172 11.78 -11.02 -7.21
N ASP A 173 12.00 -11.98 -6.31
CA ASP A 173 11.21 -12.10 -5.08
C ASP A 173 11.45 -10.88 -4.17
N SER A 174 12.70 -10.40 -4.10
CA SER A 174 13.06 -9.18 -3.39
C SER A 174 12.48 -7.91 -4.01
N VAL A 175 12.21 -7.88 -5.32
CA VAL A 175 11.53 -6.78 -6.00
C VAL A 175 10.04 -6.77 -5.67
N ALA A 176 9.35 -7.90 -5.83
CA ALA A 176 7.92 -7.99 -5.53
C ALA A 176 7.62 -7.67 -4.05
N GLU A 177 8.45 -8.18 -3.14
CA GLU A 177 8.38 -7.85 -1.71
C GLU A 177 8.62 -6.36 -1.46
N ALA A 178 9.61 -5.76 -2.13
CA ALA A 178 9.87 -4.34 -2.01
C ALA A 178 8.66 -3.51 -2.43
N VAL A 179 8.09 -3.79 -3.59
CA VAL A 179 6.97 -2.98 -4.13
C VAL A 179 5.76 -3.07 -3.22
N VAL A 180 5.45 -4.24 -2.68
CA VAL A 180 4.32 -4.41 -1.75
C VAL A 180 4.55 -3.63 -0.45
N VAL A 181 5.73 -3.75 0.15
CA VAL A 181 6.07 -3.02 1.38
C VAL A 181 6.15 -1.52 1.14
N TRP A 182 6.80 -1.10 0.04
CA TRP A 182 6.96 0.30 -0.31
C TRP A 182 5.65 0.95 -0.70
N THR A 183 4.72 0.25 -1.33
CA THR A 183 3.39 0.81 -1.57
C THR A 183 2.68 1.07 -0.23
N ALA A 184 2.55 0.05 0.62
CA ALA A 184 1.79 0.18 1.87
C ALA A 184 2.46 1.15 2.87
N VAL A 185 3.76 1.04 3.07
CA VAL A 185 4.52 1.90 4.00
C VAL A 185 4.81 3.26 3.38
N GLY A 186 5.03 3.31 2.06
CA GLY A 186 5.33 4.53 1.32
C GLY A 186 4.19 5.55 1.36
N ASP A 187 2.93 5.10 1.28
CA ASP A 187 1.77 5.99 1.48
C ASP A 187 1.86 6.73 2.83
N THR A 188 2.27 6.02 3.89
CA THR A 188 2.45 6.59 5.23
C THR A 188 3.64 7.54 5.29
N VAL A 189 4.76 7.18 4.65
CA VAL A 189 5.96 8.03 4.54
C VAL A 189 5.62 9.32 3.81
N LEU A 190 4.99 9.23 2.64
CA LEU A 190 4.62 10.37 1.81
C LEU A 190 3.63 11.30 2.53
N ALA A 191 2.59 10.73 3.15
CA ALA A 191 1.62 11.52 3.92
C ALA A 191 2.30 12.24 5.09
N SER A 192 3.26 11.59 5.76
CA SER A 192 3.99 12.19 6.88
C SER A 192 4.95 13.29 6.42
N LEU A 193 5.76 13.03 5.38
CA LEU A 193 6.67 14.03 4.80
C LEU A 193 5.91 15.25 4.29
N ARG A 194 4.76 15.05 3.63
CA ARG A 194 3.91 16.15 3.16
C ARG A 194 3.46 17.03 4.33
N ARG A 195 2.98 16.44 5.43
CA ARG A 195 2.54 17.18 6.63
C ARG A 195 3.69 17.96 7.27
N LEU A 196 4.86 17.34 7.40
CA LEU A 196 6.06 17.99 7.94
C LEU A 196 6.51 19.17 7.06
N ALA A 197 6.47 19.01 5.73
CA ALA A 197 6.80 20.09 4.80
C ALA A 197 5.79 21.25 4.87
N GLN A 198 4.50 20.95 5.05
CA GLN A 198 3.46 21.96 5.26
C GLN A 198 3.69 22.75 6.56
N GLU A 199 4.07 22.07 7.64
CA GLU A 199 4.39 22.69 8.93
C GLU A 199 5.59 23.64 8.81
N ASP A 200 6.69 23.21 8.17
CA ASP A 200 7.86 24.08 7.92
C ASP A 200 7.47 25.32 7.11
N LYS A 201 6.71 25.16 6.02
CA LYS A 201 6.27 26.29 5.20
C LYS A 201 5.37 27.26 5.95
N SER A 202 4.43 26.74 6.73
CA SER A 202 3.51 27.56 7.51
C SER A 202 4.27 28.35 8.59
N THR A 203 5.20 27.68 9.28
CA THR A 203 6.04 28.30 10.33
C THR A 203 6.85 29.46 9.76
N ARG A 204 7.55 29.26 8.64
CA ARG A 204 8.35 30.33 8.01
C ARG A 204 7.53 31.50 7.50
N LEU A 205 6.30 31.26 7.03
CA LEU A 205 5.40 32.34 6.61
C LEU A 205 4.92 33.19 7.81
N LEU A 206 4.59 32.53 8.92
CA LEU A 206 4.12 33.20 10.14
C LEU A 206 5.25 33.91 10.91
N GLU A 207 6.47 33.37 10.91
CA GLU A 207 7.63 34.02 11.53
C GLU A 207 8.19 35.18 10.68
N GLY A 208 7.90 35.19 9.37
CA GLY A 208 8.30 36.24 8.43
C GLY A 208 7.28 37.37 8.25
N SER A 209 6.13 37.31 8.94
CA SER A 209 5.05 38.31 8.92
C SER A 209 5.05 39.15 10.21
#